data_AF-W9GGV2-F1
#
_entry.id   AF-W9GGV2-F1
#
_cell.length_a   1.000
_cell.length_b   1.000
_cell.length_c   1.000
_cell.angle_alpha   90.00
_cell.angle_beta   90.00
_cell.angle_gamma   90.00
#
_symmetry.space_group_name_H-M   'P 1'
#
loop_
_entity.id
_entity.type
_entity.pdbx_description
1 polymer ?
#
loop_
_entity_poly.entity_id
_entity_poly.type
_entity_poly.pdbx_seq_one_letter_code
_entity_poly.pdbx_strand_id
1 'polypeptide(L)'
;MTSSTGTPPTVANERPARRGPAAGQDAAGRRGDTAPRGDTTPRGDTGQPGGPTVADGAPEPPDEVLRALAGDLRAEVNRLAYHLRAPATRSGITPTRLAALAALAHAETGLRAGDLAARMGITPASMSRLIDILVEAGWADRSRDPEDARAVLLTLTDPGRREIEELRRDNVASLAADLASLDPAERAVLAAAVPLLRALSDRRLAAG
;
A
#
# COMPACT_ATOMS: atom_id res chain seq x y z
N MET A 1 30.84 47.39 -27.80
CA MET A 1 29.79 47.51 -28.83
C MET A 1 29.36 46.09 -29.17
N THR A 2 28.19 45.56 -28.87
CA THR A 2 26.90 46.07 -28.36
C THR A 2 26.18 44.88 -27.71
N SER A 3 25.41 45.20 -26.68
CA SER A 3 24.38 44.42 -25.99
C SER A 3 23.47 43.57 -26.90
N SER A 4 22.83 42.53 -26.35
CA SER A 4 21.35 42.43 -26.23
C SER A 4 20.93 40.97 -25.94
N THR A 5 20.51 40.61 -24.72
CA THR A 5 19.12 40.56 -24.19
C THR A 5 18.36 39.29 -24.57
N GLY A 6 17.72 38.64 -23.58
CA GLY A 6 16.51 37.87 -23.84
C GLY A 6 16.24 36.67 -22.94
N THR A 7 15.87 36.91 -21.68
CA THR A 7 15.12 35.95 -20.84
C THR A 7 13.76 35.63 -21.48
N PRO A 8 13.31 34.36 -21.55
CA PRO A 8 11.90 34.04 -21.73
C PRO A 8 11.20 33.67 -20.41
N PRO A 9 9.87 33.86 -20.34
CA PRO A 9 9.14 34.06 -19.08
C PRO A 9 8.61 32.78 -18.42
N THR A 10 8.45 32.91 -17.09
CA THR A 10 7.56 32.17 -16.20
C THR A 10 6.16 32.00 -16.78
N VAL A 11 5.71 30.76 -16.97
CA VAL A 11 4.30 30.46 -17.22
C VAL A 11 3.67 29.98 -15.91
N ALA A 12 2.75 30.80 -15.40
CA ALA A 12 1.91 30.54 -14.26
C ALA A 12 1.00 29.32 -14.52
N ASN A 13 0.99 28.38 -13.59
CA ASN A 13 0.10 27.24 -13.59
C ASN A 13 -1.13 27.59 -12.74
N GLU A 14 -2.20 28.08 -13.40
CA GLU A 14 -3.48 28.37 -12.75
C GLU A 14 -4.30 27.08 -12.57
N ARG A 15 -4.45 26.65 -11.31
CA ARG A 15 -5.39 25.61 -10.89
C ARG A 15 -6.83 26.13 -10.98
N PRO A 16 -7.77 25.42 -11.64
CA PRO A 16 -9.18 25.76 -11.50
C PRO A 16 -9.73 25.36 -10.12
N ALA A 17 -10.52 26.28 -9.56
CA ALA A 17 -11.13 26.25 -8.25
C ALA A 17 -12.19 25.15 -8.08
N ARG A 18 -12.21 24.55 -6.88
CA ARG A 18 -13.25 23.64 -6.39
C ARG A 18 -14.56 24.41 -6.19
N ARG A 19 -15.64 24.00 -6.87
CA ARG A 19 -17.01 24.38 -6.52
C ARG A 19 -17.52 23.48 -5.39
N GLY A 20 -18.02 24.09 -4.31
CA GLY A 20 -18.64 23.42 -3.16
C GLY A 20 -20.05 22.90 -3.43
N PRO A 21 -20.62 22.11 -2.49
CA PRO A 21 -21.93 21.48 -2.66
C PRO A 21 -23.08 22.42 -2.27
N ALA A 22 -24.16 22.37 -3.04
CA ALA A 22 -25.43 23.00 -2.73
C ALA A 22 -26.26 22.10 -1.80
N ALA A 23 -26.75 22.70 -0.71
CA ALA A 23 -27.74 22.13 0.19
C ALA A 23 -29.16 22.30 -0.41
N GLY A 24 -30.04 21.34 -0.15
CA GLY A 24 -31.47 21.41 -0.43
C GLY A 24 -32.21 20.35 0.39
N GLN A 25 -32.92 20.81 1.41
CA GLN A 25 -33.80 20.05 2.30
C GLN A 25 -35.18 19.85 1.64
N ASP A 26 -35.90 18.80 2.03
CA ASP A 26 -37.37 18.73 2.22
C ASP A 26 -37.71 17.30 2.71
N ALA A 27 -38.13 17.05 3.96
CA ALA A 27 -39.43 17.30 4.61
C ALA A 27 -40.45 16.14 4.46
N ALA A 28 -40.63 15.43 5.60
CA ALA A 28 -41.87 14.92 6.21
C ALA A 28 -42.82 13.92 5.50
N GLY A 29 -43.17 12.83 6.22
CA GLY A 29 -44.58 12.41 6.34
C GLY A 29 -44.94 10.91 6.52
N ARG A 30 -45.42 10.56 7.74
CA ARG A 30 -46.52 9.59 8.11
C ARG A 30 -46.28 8.07 7.91
N ARG A 31 -46.30 7.20 8.94
CA ARG A 31 -47.38 6.64 9.82
C ARG A 31 -48.46 5.76 9.13
N GLY A 32 -48.62 4.52 9.64
CA GLY A 32 -49.72 3.56 9.42
C GLY A 32 -49.15 2.15 9.14
N ASP A 33 -48.96 1.22 10.08
CA ASP A 33 -49.91 0.44 10.91
C ASP A 33 -50.60 -0.74 10.18
N THR A 34 -50.79 -1.83 10.95
CA THR A 34 -51.57 -3.06 10.74
C THR A 34 -51.04 -4.24 9.92
N ALA A 35 -50.70 -5.32 10.66
CA ALA A 35 -50.83 -6.72 10.25
C ALA A 35 -52.32 -7.16 10.22
N PRO A 36 -52.65 -8.36 9.70
CA PRO A 36 -52.89 -9.46 10.63
C PRO A 36 -52.49 -10.87 10.14
N ARG A 37 -52.61 -11.78 11.12
CA ARG A 37 -52.28 -13.21 11.21
C ARG A 37 -53.11 -14.11 10.30
N GLY A 38 -52.55 -15.30 10.01
CA GLY A 38 -53.28 -16.52 9.66
C GLY A 38 -52.46 -17.75 10.06
N ASP A 39 -52.90 -18.46 11.08
CA ASP A 39 -52.42 -19.79 11.50
C ASP A 39 -52.87 -20.87 10.52
N THR A 40 -52.04 -21.90 10.30
CA THR A 40 -52.42 -23.33 10.34
C THR A 40 -51.20 -24.24 10.16
N THR A 41 -50.97 -25.11 11.14
CA THR A 41 -50.14 -26.36 11.10
C THR A 41 -51.17 -27.52 11.15
N PRO A 42 -50.94 -28.82 10.77
CA PRO A 42 -49.66 -29.55 10.93
C PRO A 42 -49.30 -30.77 10.03
N ARG A 43 -48.00 -31.14 10.10
CA ARG A 43 -47.38 -32.51 10.21
C ARG A 43 -47.43 -33.53 9.04
N GLY A 44 -46.22 -34.03 8.70
CA GLY A 44 -45.90 -35.28 7.98
C GLY A 44 -44.48 -35.18 7.37
N ASP A 45 -43.41 -35.51 8.08
CA ASP A 45 -42.73 -36.81 8.22
C ASP A 45 -41.57 -37.02 7.22
N THR A 46 -40.45 -37.46 7.81
CA THR A 46 -39.14 -37.92 7.34
C THR A 46 -38.75 -37.84 5.86
N GLY A 47 -37.62 -37.15 5.62
CA GLY A 47 -36.85 -37.30 4.38
C GLY A 47 -35.73 -36.27 4.28
N GLN A 48 -34.72 -36.35 5.14
CA GLN A 48 -33.52 -35.52 5.05
C GLN A 48 -32.61 -36.07 3.93
N PRO A 49 -32.33 -35.33 2.84
CA PRO A 49 -31.27 -35.71 1.91
C PRO A 49 -29.93 -35.32 2.53
N GLY A 50 -29.01 -36.28 2.58
CA GLY A 50 -27.71 -36.18 3.24
C GLY A 50 -26.95 -34.91 2.88
N GLY A 51 -26.65 -34.11 3.89
CA GLY A 51 -25.55 -33.16 3.81
C GLY A 51 -24.23 -33.89 3.60
N PRO A 52 -23.21 -33.24 3.01
CA PRO A 52 -21.90 -33.85 2.87
C PRO A 52 -21.40 -34.27 4.25
N THR A 53 -21.21 -35.58 4.44
CA THR A 53 -20.45 -36.14 5.55
C THR A 53 -19.06 -35.52 5.52
N VAL A 54 -18.86 -34.46 6.29
CA VAL A 54 -17.54 -33.95 6.62
C VAL A 54 -16.94 -35.01 7.54
N ALA A 55 -16.15 -35.89 6.94
CA ALA A 55 -15.36 -36.86 7.66
C ALA A 55 -14.44 -36.12 8.65
N ASP A 56 -14.47 -36.59 9.89
CA ASP A 56 -13.48 -36.46 10.96
C ASP A 56 -12.53 -35.26 10.89
N GLY A 57 -12.89 -34.24 11.67
CA GLY A 57 -11.94 -33.24 12.14
C GLY A 57 -10.93 -33.88 13.10
N ALA A 58 -9.86 -34.44 12.56
CA ALA A 58 -8.60 -34.42 13.28
C ALA A 58 -8.23 -32.93 13.49
N PRO A 59 -7.86 -32.49 14.70
CA PRO A 59 -7.32 -31.14 14.86
C PRO A 59 -6.08 -31.05 13.97
N GLU A 60 -6.14 -30.23 12.92
CA GLU A 60 -4.99 -30.03 12.05
C GLU A 60 -3.78 -29.69 12.92
N PRO A 61 -2.61 -30.33 12.68
CA PRO A 61 -1.44 -30.06 13.49
C PRO A 61 -1.18 -28.54 13.44
N PRO A 62 -0.85 -27.89 14.57
CA PRO A 62 -0.69 -26.43 14.66
C PRO A 62 0.18 -25.82 13.54
N ASP A 63 1.11 -26.60 13.02
CA ASP A 63 2.00 -26.23 11.92
C ASP A 63 1.29 -26.11 10.56
N GLU A 64 0.26 -26.91 10.28
CA GLU A 64 -0.48 -26.86 9.01
C GLU A 64 -1.37 -25.63 8.95
N VAL A 65 -2.12 -25.35 10.01
CA VAL A 65 -2.91 -24.12 10.18
C VAL A 65 -2.00 -22.88 10.06
N LEU A 66 -0.83 -22.92 10.70
CA LEU A 66 0.14 -21.83 10.62
C LEU A 66 0.70 -21.66 9.19
N ARG A 67 1.00 -22.75 8.49
CA ARG A 67 1.48 -22.72 7.10
C ARG A 67 0.41 -22.20 6.14
N ALA A 68 -0.84 -22.63 6.31
CA ALA A 68 -1.97 -22.17 5.53
C ALA A 68 -2.17 -20.66 5.71
N LEU A 69 -2.23 -20.19 6.96
CA LEU A 69 -2.32 -18.76 7.29
C LEU A 69 -1.14 -17.97 6.69
N ALA A 70 0.08 -18.48 6.79
CA ALA A 70 1.25 -17.84 6.20
C ALA A 70 1.17 -17.77 4.67
N GLY A 71 0.64 -18.82 4.02
CA GLY A 71 0.39 -18.88 2.59
C GLY A 71 -0.61 -17.82 2.12
N ASP A 72 -1.78 -17.79 2.77
CA ASP A 72 -2.88 -16.86 2.46
C ASP A 72 -2.46 -15.42 2.72
N LEU A 73 -1.86 -15.14 3.89
CA LEU A 73 -1.38 -13.82 4.23
C LEU A 73 -0.34 -13.31 3.23
N ARG A 74 0.61 -14.16 2.83
CA ARG A 74 1.61 -13.82 1.81
C ARG A 74 0.95 -13.51 0.46
N ALA A 75 -0.04 -14.30 0.05
CA ALA A 75 -0.73 -14.10 -1.21
C ALA A 75 -1.50 -12.78 -1.23
N GLU A 76 -2.31 -12.52 -0.20
CA GLU A 76 -3.15 -11.32 -0.14
C GLU A 76 -2.35 -10.04 0.12
N VAL A 77 -1.28 -10.09 0.92
CA VAL A 77 -0.36 -8.94 1.08
C VAL A 77 0.29 -8.58 -0.26
N ASN A 78 0.74 -9.57 -1.04
CA ASN A 78 1.36 -9.30 -2.34
C ASN A 78 0.34 -8.76 -3.35
N ARG A 79 -0.86 -9.34 -3.39
CA ARG A 79 -1.94 -8.90 -4.28
C ARG A 79 -2.36 -7.47 -3.97
N LEU A 80 -2.59 -7.15 -2.69
CA LEU A 80 -2.93 -5.81 -2.25
C LEU A 80 -1.78 -4.83 -2.54
N ALA A 81 -0.54 -5.19 -2.23
CA ALA A 81 0.62 -4.36 -2.54
C ALA A 81 0.78 -4.08 -4.04
N TYR A 82 0.49 -5.06 -4.91
CA TYR A 82 0.50 -4.87 -6.35
C TYR A 82 -0.56 -3.84 -6.79
N HIS A 83 -1.80 -3.97 -6.33
CA HIS A 83 -2.88 -3.05 -6.68
C HIS A 83 -2.64 -1.64 -6.15
N LEU A 84 -2.17 -1.50 -4.90
CA LEU A 84 -1.83 -0.20 -4.32
C LEU A 84 -0.65 0.47 -5.03
N ARG A 85 0.27 -0.28 -5.64
CA ARG A 85 1.42 0.29 -6.37
C ARG A 85 1.14 0.51 -7.85
N ALA A 86 0.09 -0.08 -8.41
CA ALA A 86 -0.25 0.06 -9.82
C ALA A 86 -0.45 1.53 -10.28
N PRO A 87 -1.06 2.44 -9.49
CA PRO A 87 -1.11 3.86 -9.83
C PRO A 87 0.27 4.50 -10.01
N ALA A 88 1.23 4.18 -9.12
CA ALA A 88 2.60 4.66 -9.20
C ALA A 88 3.35 4.17 -10.46
N THR A 89 2.97 3.01 -11.00
CA THR A 89 3.55 2.55 -12.28
C THR A 89 3.06 3.34 -13.49
N ARG A 90 1.93 4.08 -13.35
CA ARG A 90 1.42 4.96 -14.41
C ARG A 90 2.19 6.29 -14.51
N SER A 91 2.94 6.69 -13.47
CA SER A 91 3.86 7.83 -13.54
C SER A 91 5.25 7.47 -14.12
N GLY A 92 5.42 6.23 -14.62
CA GLY A 92 6.69 5.78 -15.22
C GLY A 92 7.71 5.22 -14.20
N ILE A 93 7.33 5.15 -12.92
CA ILE A 93 8.15 4.55 -11.86
C ILE A 93 7.89 3.05 -11.81
N THR A 94 8.91 2.25 -12.10
CA THR A 94 8.79 0.79 -11.99
C THR A 94 8.65 0.36 -10.51
N PRO A 95 8.00 -0.78 -10.21
CA PRO A 95 7.86 -1.26 -8.83
C PRO A 95 9.20 -1.36 -8.07
N THR A 96 10.27 -1.73 -8.78
CA THR A 96 11.63 -1.80 -8.23
C THR A 96 12.17 -0.43 -7.84
N ARG A 97 11.98 0.60 -8.68
CA ARG A 97 12.38 1.98 -8.36
C ARG A 97 11.58 2.52 -7.17
N LEU A 98 10.28 2.26 -7.15
CA LEU A 98 9.43 2.64 -6.02
C LEU A 98 9.90 1.97 -4.72
N ALA A 99 10.25 0.69 -4.75
CA ALA A 99 10.76 -0.02 -3.59
C ALA A 99 12.08 0.57 -3.08
N ALA A 100 12.99 0.94 -3.98
CA ALA A 100 14.24 1.61 -3.61
C ALA A 100 14.01 3.00 -2.99
N LEU A 101 13.18 3.84 -3.62
CA LEU A 101 12.82 5.15 -3.08
C LEU A 101 12.14 5.03 -1.71
N ALA A 102 11.23 4.07 -1.56
CA ALA A 102 10.60 3.78 -0.28
C ALA A 102 11.62 3.36 0.77
N ALA A 103 12.58 2.49 0.45
CA ALA A 103 13.62 2.08 1.38
C ALA A 103 14.51 3.26 1.82
N LEU A 104 14.93 4.10 0.87
CA LEU A 104 15.71 5.30 1.15
C LEU A 104 14.92 6.33 1.99
N ALA A 105 13.61 6.44 1.78
CA ALA A 105 12.75 7.34 2.55
C ALA A 105 12.60 6.94 4.02
N HIS A 106 12.89 5.68 4.38
CA HIS A 106 12.91 5.23 5.79
C HIS A 106 14.29 5.35 6.44
N ALA A 107 15.32 5.73 5.69
CA ALA A 107 16.69 5.85 6.18
C ALA A 107 17.12 7.32 6.15
N GLU A 108 16.95 8.02 7.27
CA GLU A 108 17.24 9.46 7.37
C GLU A 108 18.69 9.81 7.01
N THR A 109 19.63 8.95 7.39
CA THR A 109 21.07 9.10 7.11
C THR A 109 21.49 8.54 5.75
N GLY A 110 20.57 7.97 4.97
CA GLY A 110 20.86 7.23 3.75
C GLY A 110 21.18 5.75 3.98
N LEU A 111 21.34 5.00 2.87
CA LEU A 111 21.68 3.58 2.88
C LEU A 111 22.91 3.31 2.01
N ARG A 112 23.78 2.41 2.45
CA ARG A 112 24.84 1.90 1.59
C ARG A 112 24.24 1.13 0.43
N ALA A 113 24.84 1.23 -0.75
CA ALA A 113 24.40 0.50 -1.93
C ALA A 113 24.32 -1.03 -1.69
N GLY A 114 25.27 -1.58 -0.92
CA GLY A 114 25.27 -2.99 -0.53
C GLY A 114 24.07 -3.37 0.34
N ASP A 115 23.78 -2.58 1.36
CA ASP A 115 22.67 -2.82 2.28
C ASP A 115 21.32 -2.69 1.55
N LEU A 116 21.19 -1.71 0.65
CA LEU A 116 20.01 -1.58 -0.18
C LEU A 116 19.86 -2.80 -1.11
N ALA A 117 20.95 -3.32 -1.67
CA ALA A 117 20.92 -4.52 -2.53
C ALA A 117 20.44 -5.76 -1.77
N ALA A 118 20.96 -5.96 -0.55
CA ALA A 118 20.54 -7.04 0.34
C ALA A 118 19.05 -6.94 0.69
N ARG A 119 18.59 -5.74 1.11
CA ARG A 119 17.18 -5.47 1.43
C ARG A 119 16.24 -5.71 0.25
N MET A 120 16.69 -5.38 -0.96
CA MET A 120 15.90 -5.55 -2.18
C MET A 120 16.02 -6.94 -2.79
N GLY A 121 16.93 -7.78 -2.30
CA GLY A 121 17.19 -9.12 -2.85
C GLY A 121 17.69 -9.10 -4.29
N ILE A 122 18.44 -8.07 -4.70
CA ILE A 122 18.98 -7.94 -6.06
C ILE A 122 20.51 -7.95 -6.06
N THR A 123 21.10 -8.30 -7.21
CA THR A 123 22.56 -8.36 -7.35
C THR A 123 23.19 -6.97 -7.22
N PRO A 124 24.47 -6.86 -6.80
CA PRO A 124 25.19 -5.58 -6.80
C PRO A 124 25.20 -4.88 -8.16
N ALA A 125 25.32 -5.63 -9.26
CA ALA A 125 25.28 -5.08 -10.61
C ALA A 125 23.89 -4.50 -10.95
N SER A 126 22.81 -5.19 -10.58
CA SER A 126 21.44 -4.69 -10.71
C SER A 126 21.21 -3.46 -9.85
N MET A 127 21.79 -3.43 -8.65
CA MET A 127 21.71 -2.28 -7.75
C MET A 127 22.42 -1.06 -8.31
N SER A 128 23.65 -1.20 -8.80
CA SER A 128 24.37 -0.07 -9.44
C SER A 128 23.55 0.53 -10.59
N ARG A 129 22.97 -0.32 -11.45
CA ARG A 129 22.10 0.16 -12.53
C ARG A 129 20.86 0.87 -12.01
N LEU A 130 20.26 0.39 -10.93
CA LEU A 130 19.11 1.03 -10.30
C LEU A 130 19.49 2.40 -9.73
N ILE A 131 20.63 2.48 -9.04
CA ILE A 131 21.19 3.73 -8.51
C ILE A 131 21.39 4.75 -9.61
N ASP A 132 22.05 4.37 -10.71
CA ASP A 132 22.30 5.28 -11.83
C ASP A 132 20.99 5.86 -12.35
N ILE A 133 19.95 5.04 -12.52
CA ILE A 133 18.63 5.49 -12.95
C ILE A 133 17.99 6.49 -11.95
N LEU A 134 18.09 6.23 -10.64
CA LEU A 134 17.53 7.11 -9.62
C LEU A 134 18.26 8.46 -9.54
N VAL A 135 19.58 8.45 -9.76
CA VAL A 135 20.42 9.65 -9.80
C VAL A 135 20.18 10.45 -11.08
N GLU A 136 20.10 9.79 -12.24
CA GLU A 136 19.75 10.41 -13.53
C GLU A 136 18.36 11.05 -13.50
N ALA A 137 17.40 10.43 -12.80
CA ALA A 137 16.07 10.99 -12.57
C ALA A 137 16.05 12.14 -11.54
N GLY A 138 17.17 12.42 -10.87
CA GLY A 138 17.30 13.44 -9.84
C GLY A 138 16.56 13.12 -8.55
N TRP A 139 16.26 11.85 -8.27
CA TRP A 139 15.54 11.40 -7.07
C TRP A 139 16.47 10.94 -5.94
N ALA A 140 17.71 10.58 -6.26
CA ALA A 140 18.71 10.19 -5.29
C ALA A 140 20.06 10.85 -5.59
N ASP A 141 20.87 11.03 -4.54
CA ASP A 141 22.25 11.44 -4.63
C ASP A 141 23.16 10.32 -4.14
N ARG A 142 24.37 10.26 -4.73
CA ARG A 142 25.45 9.36 -4.32
C ARG A 142 26.56 10.15 -3.63
N SER A 143 27.00 9.68 -2.48
CA SER A 143 28.14 10.22 -1.76
C SER A 143 29.04 9.08 -1.27
N ARG A 144 30.26 9.42 -0.85
CA ARG A 144 31.11 8.47 -0.12
C ARG A 144 30.59 8.37 1.31
N ASP A 145 30.52 7.15 1.83
CA ASP A 145 30.17 6.97 3.22
C ASP A 145 31.26 7.59 4.13
N PRO A 146 30.88 8.42 5.13
CA PRO A 146 31.83 9.07 6.02
C PRO A 146 32.58 8.10 6.94
N GLU A 147 32.02 6.91 7.20
CA GLU A 147 32.62 5.86 8.03
C GLU A 147 33.41 4.83 7.20
N ASP A 148 33.08 4.67 5.91
CA ASP A 148 33.80 3.81 4.97
C ASP A 148 33.91 4.45 3.57
N ALA A 149 35.04 5.08 3.26
CA ALA A 149 35.25 5.74 1.97
C ALA A 149 35.18 4.80 0.74
N ARG A 150 35.17 3.48 0.93
CA ARG A 150 34.96 2.48 -0.13
C ARG A 150 33.49 2.21 -0.40
N ALA A 151 32.61 2.52 0.55
CA ALA A 151 31.17 2.36 0.41
C ALA A 151 30.53 3.58 -0.25
N VAL A 152 29.50 3.31 -1.06
CA VAL A 152 28.65 4.34 -1.66
C VAL A 152 27.41 4.49 -0.80
N LEU A 153 27.19 5.70 -0.28
CA LEU A 153 26.01 6.08 0.49
C LEU A 153 24.99 6.76 -0.44
N LEU A 154 23.75 6.29 -0.39
CA LEU A 154 22.62 6.85 -1.14
C LEU A 154 21.67 7.61 -0.22
N THR A 155 21.28 8.80 -0.65
CA THR A 155 20.31 9.66 0.03
C THR A 155 19.27 10.15 -0.96
N LEU A 156 18.02 10.34 -0.52
CA LEU A 156 17.03 11.02 -1.36
C LEU A 156 17.35 12.50 -1.54
N THR A 157 17.14 13.00 -2.75
CA THR A 157 17.09 14.43 -3.01
C THR A 157 15.72 15.00 -2.57
N ASP A 158 15.58 16.32 -2.51
CA ASP A 158 14.27 16.94 -2.24
C ASP A 158 13.21 16.57 -3.29
N PRO A 159 13.49 16.56 -4.61
CA PRO A 159 12.58 15.99 -5.60
C PRO A 159 12.20 14.54 -5.31
N GLY A 160 13.17 13.67 -4.98
CA GLY A 160 12.89 12.27 -4.67
C GLY A 160 12.01 12.09 -3.43
N ARG A 161 12.20 12.92 -2.40
CA ARG A 161 11.33 12.95 -1.21
C ARG A 161 9.91 13.39 -1.54
N ARG A 162 9.75 14.41 -2.39
CA ARG A 162 8.42 14.87 -2.82
C ARG A 162 7.69 13.79 -3.62
N GLU A 163 8.39 13.16 -4.55
CA GLU A 163 7.82 12.10 -5.40
C GLU A 163 7.32 10.92 -4.56
N ILE A 164 8.14 10.40 -3.65
CA ILE A 164 7.73 9.27 -2.81
C ILE A 164 6.58 9.64 -1.87
N GLU A 165 6.52 10.89 -1.40
CA GLU A 165 5.44 11.37 -0.54
C GLU A 165 4.12 11.55 -1.31
N GLU A 166 4.18 12.04 -2.55
CA GLU A 166 3.03 12.09 -3.45
C GLU A 166 2.45 10.69 -3.69
N LEU A 167 3.31 9.73 -4.05
CA LEU A 167 2.89 8.35 -4.26
C LEU A 167 2.32 7.71 -2.99
N ARG A 168 2.91 8.00 -1.82
CA ARG A 168 2.37 7.53 -0.53
C ARG A 168 0.99 8.10 -0.27
N ARG A 169 0.81 9.41 -0.47
CA ARG A 169 -0.49 10.07 -0.28
C ARG A 169 -1.57 9.49 -1.19
N ASP A 170 -1.25 9.27 -2.46
CA ASP A 170 -2.20 8.71 -3.41
C ASP A 170 -2.58 7.26 -3.05
N ASN A 171 -1.60 6.45 -2.65
CA ASN A 171 -1.85 5.07 -2.21
C ASN A 171 -2.68 5.01 -0.93
N VAL A 172 -2.39 5.89 0.05
CA VAL A 172 -3.17 6.00 1.28
C VAL A 172 -4.59 6.44 0.98
N ALA A 173 -4.79 7.42 0.08
CA ALA A 173 -6.11 7.87 -0.31
C ALA A 173 -6.92 6.77 -1.00
N SER A 174 -6.29 6.00 -1.90
CA SER A 174 -6.92 4.85 -2.56
C SER A 174 -7.33 3.79 -1.53
N LEU A 175 -6.41 3.38 -0.64
CA LEU A 175 -6.70 2.38 0.38
C LEU A 175 -7.78 2.87 1.36
N ALA A 176 -7.78 4.16 1.71
CA ALA A 176 -8.80 4.74 2.57
C ALA A 176 -10.20 4.66 1.93
N ALA A 177 -10.30 4.84 0.61
CA ALA A 177 -11.56 4.67 -0.11
C ALA A 177 -12.03 3.21 -0.09
N ASP A 178 -11.12 2.25 -0.28
CA ASP A 178 -11.45 0.82 -0.19
C ASP A 178 -11.91 0.42 1.22
N LEU A 179 -11.19 0.88 2.25
CA LEU A 179 -11.54 0.63 3.66
C LEU A 179 -12.87 1.29 4.08
N ALA A 180 -13.29 2.36 3.39
CA ALA A 180 -14.58 3.00 3.64
C ALA A 180 -15.76 2.11 3.21
N SER A 181 -15.54 1.14 2.30
CA SER A 181 -16.56 0.18 1.88
C SER A 181 -16.82 -0.95 2.90
N LEU A 182 -15.87 -1.16 3.82
CA LEU A 182 -15.99 -2.15 4.88
C LEU A 182 -16.90 -1.66 6.01
N ASP A 183 -17.44 -2.58 6.79
CA ASP A 183 -18.17 -2.22 7.99
C ASP A 183 -17.22 -1.80 9.15
N PRO A 184 -17.74 -1.20 10.23
CA PRO A 184 -16.91 -0.79 11.36
C PRO A 184 -16.16 -1.93 12.07
N ALA A 185 -16.72 -3.14 12.11
CA ALA A 185 -16.11 -4.29 12.78
C ALA A 185 -14.94 -4.84 11.95
N GLU A 186 -15.10 -4.95 10.64
CA GLU A 186 -14.03 -5.33 9.71
C GLU A 186 -12.86 -4.34 9.78
N ARG A 187 -13.15 -3.03 9.80
CA ARG A 187 -12.11 -2.00 10.00
C ARG A 187 -11.37 -2.16 11.33
N ALA A 188 -12.07 -2.52 12.40
CA ALA A 188 -11.45 -2.74 13.71
C ALA A 188 -10.51 -3.96 13.69
N VAL A 189 -10.89 -5.05 13.00
CA VAL A 189 -10.03 -6.23 12.80
C VAL A 189 -8.75 -5.84 12.04
N LEU A 190 -8.87 -5.10 10.95
CA LEU A 190 -7.71 -4.63 10.19
C LEU A 190 -6.82 -3.72 11.02
N ALA A 191 -7.39 -2.79 11.79
CA ALA A 191 -6.64 -1.91 12.68
C ALA A 191 -5.86 -2.70 13.76
N ALA A 192 -6.44 -3.78 14.29
CA ALA A 192 -5.76 -4.67 15.23
C ALA A 192 -4.66 -5.52 14.57
N ALA A 193 -4.76 -5.82 13.28
CA ALA A 193 -3.75 -6.57 12.53
C ALA A 193 -2.50 -5.74 12.18
N VAL A 194 -2.63 -4.43 11.97
CA VAL A 194 -1.50 -3.53 11.63
C VAL A 194 -0.28 -3.67 12.55
N PRO A 195 -0.39 -3.62 13.90
CA PRO A 195 0.78 -3.79 14.76
C PRO A 195 1.44 -5.18 14.64
N LEU A 196 0.67 -6.23 14.34
CA LEU A 196 1.20 -7.57 14.12
C LEU A 196 2.03 -7.64 12.84
N LEU A 197 1.49 -7.06 11.75
CA LEU A 197 2.20 -6.96 10.48
C LEU A 197 3.51 -6.18 10.63
N ARG A 198 3.50 -5.07 11.37
CA ARG A 198 4.71 -4.29 11.66
C ARG A 198 5.76 -5.13 12.39
N ALA A 199 5.36 -5.84 13.45
CA ALA A 199 6.29 -6.69 14.21
C ALA A 199 6.89 -7.84 13.37
N LEU A 200 6.18 -8.32 12.35
CA LEU A 200 6.71 -9.30 11.38
C LEU A 200 7.67 -8.65 10.39
N SER A 201 7.36 -7.44 9.89
CA SER A 201 8.24 -6.68 9.00
C SER A 201 9.55 -6.30 9.68
N ASP A 202 9.51 -5.78 10.90
CA ASP A 202 10.69 -5.34 11.64
C ASP A 202 11.66 -6.50 11.91
N ARG A 203 11.13 -7.67 12.30
CA ARG A 203 11.92 -8.90 12.48
C ARG A 203 12.66 -9.31 11.21
N ARG A 204 12.06 -9.07 10.04
CA ARG A 204 12.63 -9.45 8.75
C ARG A 204 13.68 -8.45 8.27
N LEU A 205 13.52 -7.17 8.59
CA LEU A 205 14.50 -6.11 8.29
C LEU A 205 15.71 -6.14 9.24
N ALA A 206 15.55 -6.60 10.48
CA ALA A 206 16.65 -6.77 11.42
C ALA A 206 17.49 -8.05 11.16
N ALA A 207 16.95 -9.01 10.40
CA ALA A 207 17.57 -10.29 10.11
C ALA A 207 18.33 -10.34 8.78
N GLY A 208 18.46 -9.22 8.05
CA GLY A 208 19.16 -9.11 6.78
C GLY A 208 20.00 -7.86 6.71
#